data_AF-A0A9E8SM34-F1
#
_entry.id   AF-A0A9E8SM34-F1
#
_cell.length_a   1.000
_cell.length_b   1.000
_cell.length_c   1.000
_cell.angle_alpha   90.00
_cell.angle_beta   90.00
_cell.angle_gamma   90.00
#
_symmetry.space_group_name_H-M   'P 1'
#
loop_
_entity.id
_entity.type
_entity.pdbx_description
1 polymer ?
#
loop_
_entity_poly.entity_id
_entity_poly.type
_entity_poly.pdbx_seq_one_letter_code
_entity_poly.pdbx_strand_id
1 'polypeptide(L)'
;MTPVKLIILFIIITMMQHHGIIYRTGKRNSARLGREALKDAIQPRSSNLNGSWRLKEVNDSDPIMTGQAPVEFETPPKNQDLLMSFFQDGTFTQIKDNGEYSFGKWSYDSLTESVFLTSNKKTEEIQAAFGVNVNGLRMLTFEFSQDNSISLVENARKTEKFKEDPFYSENNKWRLKPTQHENERQVRDRLKNYILHNICILKAANAREQAYVSKEFSQGIIKFYNVGIGVVERKQIPQSWIDSFYSREDAMEAYGIFEDYLRYGDHKKHATGNWVRDDSNILTDIHNGLK
;
A
#
# COMPACT_ATOMS: atom_id res chain seq x y z
N MET A 1 -20.61 -4.21 -30.70
CA MET A 1 -20.30 -4.68 -29.33
C MET A 1 -21.54 -5.34 -28.77
N THR A 2 -21.44 -6.56 -28.22
CA THR A 2 -22.60 -7.26 -27.63
C THR A 2 -22.94 -6.71 -26.24
N PRO A 3 -24.22 -6.72 -25.81
CA PRO A 3 -24.65 -6.16 -24.52
C PRO A 3 -23.95 -6.79 -23.31
N VAL A 4 -23.54 -8.06 -23.41
CA VAL A 4 -22.76 -8.76 -22.38
C VAL A 4 -21.38 -8.10 -22.13
N LYS A 5 -20.72 -7.59 -23.17
CA LYS A 5 -19.42 -6.90 -23.03
C LYS A 5 -19.57 -5.54 -22.33
N LEU A 6 -20.71 -4.86 -22.50
CA LEU A 6 -21.00 -3.60 -21.83
C LEU A 6 -21.28 -3.80 -20.33
N ILE A 7 -21.99 -4.86 -19.95
CA ILE A 7 -22.26 -5.18 -18.54
C ILE A 7 -20.98 -5.56 -17.81
N ILE A 8 -20.15 -6.41 -18.40
CA ILE A 8 -18.84 -6.79 -17.82
C ILE A 8 -17.94 -5.56 -17.67
N LEU A 9 -17.89 -4.69 -18.68
CA LEU A 9 -17.13 -3.44 -18.61
C LEU A 9 -17.65 -2.52 -17.50
N PHE A 10 -18.98 -2.42 -17.33
CA PHE A 10 -19.58 -1.61 -16.29
C PHE A 10 -19.26 -2.15 -14.89
N ILE A 11 -19.34 -3.47 -14.67
CA ILE A 11 -18.95 -4.14 -13.41
C ILE A 11 -17.48 -3.91 -13.12
N ILE A 12 -16.62 -4.03 -14.13
CA ILE A 12 -15.18 -3.77 -14.00
C ILE A 12 -14.95 -2.29 -13.62
N ILE A 13 -15.63 -1.34 -14.28
CA ILE A 13 -15.52 0.10 -13.95
C ILE A 13 -16.00 0.38 -12.52
N THR A 14 -17.12 -0.18 -12.08
CA THR A 14 -17.63 0.05 -10.72
C THR A 14 -16.74 -0.60 -9.66
N MET A 15 -16.23 -1.81 -9.89
CA MET A 15 -15.23 -2.43 -9.01
C MET A 15 -13.94 -1.61 -8.95
N MET A 16 -13.47 -1.07 -10.08
CA MET A 16 -12.26 -0.25 -10.13
C MET A 16 -12.42 1.11 -9.44
N GLN A 17 -13.61 1.71 -9.52
CA GLN A 17 -13.96 2.91 -8.76
C GLN A 17 -14.00 2.64 -7.25
N HIS A 18 -14.52 1.48 -6.83
CA HIS A 18 -14.54 1.07 -5.42
C HIS A 18 -13.14 0.89 -4.82
N HIS A 19 -12.16 0.44 -5.61
CA HIS A 19 -10.77 0.27 -5.14
C HIS A 19 -9.88 1.51 -5.35
N GLY A 20 -10.44 2.61 -5.87
CA GLY A 20 -9.71 3.87 -6.06
C GLY A 20 -8.56 3.79 -7.06
N ILE A 21 -8.69 2.99 -8.12
CA ILE A 21 -7.68 2.85 -9.17
C ILE A 21 -7.82 3.98 -10.20
N ILE A 22 -6.75 4.75 -10.43
CA ILE A 22 -6.74 5.88 -11.38
C ILE A 22 -5.69 5.64 -12.46
N TYR A 23 -6.08 5.64 -13.74
CA TYR A 23 -5.19 5.32 -14.86
C TYR A 23 -4.41 6.53 -15.37
N ARG A 24 -3.18 6.28 -15.81
CA ARG A 24 -2.37 7.24 -16.56
C ARG A 24 -2.75 7.19 -18.03
N THR A 25 -3.02 8.36 -18.61
CA THR A 25 -3.20 8.51 -20.05
C THR A 25 -1.84 8.55 -20.74
N GLY A 26 -1.31 7.40 -21.17
CA GLY A 26 0.00 7.31 -21.84
C GLY A 26 0.33 5.92 -22.41
N LYS A 27 1.23 5.87 -23.42
CA LYS A 27 1.70 4.61 -24.03
C LYS A 27 2.61 3.82 -23.08
N ARG A 28 2.44 2.50 -23.12
CA ARG A 28 3.04 1.48 -22.24
C ARG A 28 4.48 1.13 -22.63
N ASN A 29 5.39 1.11 -21.66
CA ASN A 29 6.65 0.37 -21.71
C ASN A 29 6.69 -0.65 -20.56
N SER A 30 6.04 -1.82 -20.71
CA SER A 30 6.28 -2.92 -19.76
C SER A 30 7.51 -3.68 -20.21
N ALA A 31 8.68 -3.27 -19.75
CA ALA A 31 9.91 -4.02 -19.96
C ALA A 31 9.79 -5.37 -19.23
N ARG A 32 9.66 -6.47 -19.98
CA ARG A 32 9.87 -7.82 -19.42
C ARG A 32 11.34 -7.91 -19.00
N LEU A 33 11.59 -8.35 -17.77
CA LEU A 33 12.95 -8.68 -17.32
C LEU A 33 13.51 -9.78 -18.24
N GLY A 34 14.77 -9.62 -18.66
CA GLY A 34 15.50 -10.67 -19.34
C GLY A 34 15.72 -11.88 -18.41
N ARG A 35 15.96 -13.06 -19.00
CA ARG A 35 16.09 -14.34 -18.29
C ARG A 35 17.19 -14.32 -17.21
N GLU A 36 18.29 -13.62 -17.45
CA GLU A 36 19.41 -13.48 -16.49
C GLU A 36 19.01 -12.59 -15.30
N ALA A 37 18.41 -11.43 -15.57
CA ALA A 37 17.91 -10.55 -14.52
C ALA A 37 16.83 -11.24 -13.66
N LEU A 38 16.08 -12.18 -14.23
CA LEU A 38 15.11 -12.99 -13.51
C LEU A 38 15.79 -13.99 -12.55
N LYS A 39 16.89 -14.63 -12.97
CA LYS A 39 17.68 -15.54 -12.10
C LYS A 39 18.30 -14.80 -10.92
N ASP A 40 18.83 -13.60 -11.14
CA ASP A 40 19.41 -12.78 -10.06
C ASP A 40 18.33 -12.30 -9.08
N ALA A 41 17.11 -12.05 -9.58
CA ALA A 41 15.99 -11.56 -8.78
C ALA A 41 15.36 -12.60 -7.83
N ILE A 42 15.70 -13.88 -8.01
CA ILE A 42 15.24 -15.00 -7.16
C ILE A 42 16.33 -15.56 -6.25
N GLN A 43 17.55 -15.03 -6.30
CA GLN A 43 18.59 -15.50 -5.37
C GLN A 43 18.26 -15.12 -3.92
N PRO A 44 18.56 -15.99 -2.94
CA PRO A 44 18.39 -15.71 -1.52
C PRO A 44 19.37 -14.62 -1.06
N ARG A 45 18.94 -13.35 -1.11
CA ARG A 45 19.76 -12.21 -0.67
C ARG A 45 18.90 -11.07 -0.14
N SER A 46 19.42 -10.34 0.85
CA SER A 46 18.74 -9.21 1.48
C SER A 46 18.25 -8.17 0.46
N SER A 47 19.04 -7.89 -0.59
CA SER A 47 18.68 -6.92 -1.61
C SER A 47 17.39 -7.27 -2.36
N ASN A 48 17.06 -8.56 -2.44
CA ASN A 48 15.87 -9.07 -3.09
C ASN A 48 14.62 -8.90 -2.21
N LEU A 49 14.71 -8.67 -0.89
CA LEU A 49 13.52 -8.34 -0.07
C LEU A 49 13.00 -6.93 -0.31
N ASN A 50 13.86 -6.00 -0.73
CA ASN A 50 13.49 -4.58 -0.83
C ASN A 50 12.32 -4.35 -1.82
N GLY A 51 11.34 -3.58 -1.37
CA GLY A 51 10.12 -3.29 -2.11
C GLY A 51 8.88 -3.64 -1.30
N SER A 52 7.72 -3.55 -1.96
CA SER A 52 6.42 -3.89 -1.37
C SER A 52 5.91 -5.21 -1.92
N TRP A 53 5.38 -6.04 -1.04
CA TRP A 53 4.89 -7.39 -1.28
C TRP A 53 3.46 -7.50 -0.80
N ARG A 54 2.59 -8.09 -1.61
CA ARG A 54 1.18 -8.29 -1.29
C ARG A 54 0.90 -9.76 -1.08
N LEU A 55 0.12 -10.09 -0.05
CA LEU A 55 -0.34 -11.43 0.19
C LEU A 55 -1.18 -11.94 -0.97
N LYS A 56 -0.83 -13.14 -1.42
CA LYS A 56 -1.53 -13.85 -2.48
C LYS A 56 -2.28 -15.05 -1.91
N GLU A 57 -1.66 -15.76 -0.98
CA GLU A 57 -2.14 -17.04 -0.48
C GLU A 57 -1.61 -17.32 0.92
N VAL A 58 -2.44 -17.92 1.77
CA VAL A 58 -2.09 -18.46 3.08
C VAL A 58 -2.35 -19.96 3.00
N ASN A 59 -1.32 -20.77 3.22
CA ASN A 59 -1.48 -22.21 3.34
C ASN A 59 -1.47 -22.57 4.83
N ASP A 60 -2.59 -23.07 5.32
CA ASP A 60 -2.75 -23.62 6.66
C ASP A 60 -3.30 -25.04 6.45
N SER A 61 -2.39 -26.01 6.35
CA SER A 61 -2.80 -27.40 6.18
C SER A 61 -3.12 -27.96 7.57
N ASP A 62 -4.40 -28.29 7.84
CA ASP A 62 -4.73 -29.16 8.97
C ASP A 62 -3.94 -30.48 8.82
N PRO A 63 -3.41 -31.08 9.91
CA PRO A 63 -2.57 -32.26 9.83
C PRO A 63 -3.30 -33.39 9.10
N ILE A 64 -2.66 -33.90 8.05
CA ILE A 64 -3.19 -34.94 7.16
C ILE A 64 -3.48 -36.21 7.97
N MET A 65 -4.73 -36.39 8.39
CA MET A 65 -5.27 -37.69 8.80
C MET A 65 -5.52 -38.51 7.54
N THR A 66 -4.68 -39.51 7.33
CA THR A 66 -4.79 -40.50 6.26
C THR A 66 -6.17 -41.18 6.26
N GLY A 67 -6.92 -41.06 5.16
CA GLY A 67 -7.81 -42.15 4.73
C GLY A 67 -9.30 -41.87 4.52
N GLN A 68 -9.78 -40.64 4.34
CA GLN A 68 -11.17 -40.42 3.89
C GLN A 68 -11.29 -39.37 2.77
N ALA A 69 -12.34 -39.55 1.96
CA ALA A 69 -12.68 -38.88 0.70
C ALA A 69 -12.47 -37.35 0.71
N PRO A 70 -12.26 -36.70 -0.46
CA PRO A 70 -11.95 -35.27 -0.53
C PRO A 70 -13.10 -34.48 0.09
N VAL A 71 -12.88 -33.99 1.31
CA VAL A 71 -13.71 -32.97 1.92
C VAL A 71 -13.36 -31.69 1.18
N GLU A 72 -14.36 -31.08 0.55
CA GLU A 72 -14.26 -29.74 0.01
C GLU A 72 -14.02 -28.81 1.21
N PHE A 73 -12.77 -28.47 1.47
CA PHE A 73 -12.42 -27.54 2.54
C PHE A 73 -12.86 -26.14 2.13
N GLU A 74 -13.59 -25.48 3.01
CA GLU A 74 -13.90 -24.06 2.87
C GLU A 74 -12.57 -23.30 2.74
N THR A 75 -12.41 -22.61 1.61
CA THR A 75 -11.34 -21.66 1.34
C THR A 75 -10.97 -20.86 2.60
N PRO A 76 -9.67 -20.62 2.88
CA PRO A 76 -9.26 -19.68 3.94
C PRO A 76 -10.02 -18.36 3.77
N PRO A 77 -10.35 -17.63 4.86
CA PRO A 77 -11.22 -16.47 4.80
C PRO A 77 -10.75 -15.54 3.69
N LYS A 78 -11.60 -15.40 2.68
CA LYS A 78 -11.32 -14.95 1.31
C LYS A 78 -10.80 -13.51 1.18
N ASN A 79 -10.47 -12.83 2.27
CA ASN A 79 -10.46 -11.37 2.37
C ASN A 79 -9.30 -10.76 3.18
N GLN A 80 -8.28 -11.50 3.63
CA GLN A 80 -7.16 -10.84 4.32
C GLN A 80 -6.17 -10.27 3.29
N ASP A 81 -6.30 -8.97 2.99
CA ASP A 81 -5.27 -8.23 2.28
C ASP A 81 -4.15 -7.83 3.24
N LEU A 82 -2.90 -8.11 2.84
CA LEU A 82 -1.70 -7.77 3.58
C LEU A 82 -0.69 -7.17 2.61
N LEU A 83 -0.18 -6.00 2.96
CA LEU A 83 0.93 -5.34 2.28
C LEU A 83 2.12 -5.25 3.25
N MET A 84 3.24 -5.85 2.88
CA MET A 84 4.51 -5.72 3.59
C MET A 84 5.50 -4.94 2.75
N SER A 85 6.22 -3.98 3.32
CA SER A 85 7.28 -3.25 2.61
C SER A 85 8.59 -3.32 3.37
N PHE A 86 9.67 -3.69 2.67
CA PHE A 86 11.03 -3.78 3.22
C PHE A 86 11.92 -2.70 2.61
N PHE A 87 12.67 -2.02 3.49
CA PHE A 87 13.51 -0.88 3.12
C PHE A 87 14.99 -1.15 3.36
N GLN A 88 15.84 -0.42 2.61
CA GLN A 88 17.29 -0.64 2.58
C GLN A 88 17.99 -0.32 3.91
N ASP A 89 17.36 0.45 4.79
CA ASP A 89 17.84 0.78 6.13
C ASP A 89 17.48 -0.26 7.19
N GLY A 90 17.01 -1.44 6.77
CA GLY A 90 16.59 -2.51 7.65
C GLY A 90 15.30 -2.20 8.39
N THR A 91 14.47 -1.25 7.93
CA THR A 91 13.09 -1.08 8.43
C THR A 91 12.09 -1.80 7.55
N PHE A 92 10.98 -2.22 8.14
CA PHE A 92 9.83 -2.73 7.39
C PHE A 92 8.52 -2.12 7.91
N THR A 93 7.49 -2.15 7.07
CA THR A 93 6.12 -1.81 7.44
C THR A 93 5.15 -2.89 7.00
N GLN A 94 4.02 -2.98 7.68
CA GLN A 94 2.94 -3.91 7.40
C GLN A 94 1.61 -3.17 7.48
N ILE A 95 0.74 -3.36 6.50
CA ILE A 95 -0.64 -2.85 6.47
C ILE A 95 -1.57 -4.01 6.18
N LYS A 96 -2.59 -4.19 7.03
CA LYS A 96 -3.67 -5.15 6.81
C LYS A 96 -4.93 -4.47 6.23
N ASP A 97 -5.84 -5.28 5.71
CA ASP A 97 -7.16 -4.89 5.17
C ASP A 97 -7.99 -4.01 6.11
N ASN A 98 -7.98 -4.31 7.41
CA ASN A 98 -8.67 -3.56 8.46
C ASN A 98 -8.00 -2.21 8.78
N GLY A 99 -6.92 -1.85 8.08
CA GLY A 99 -6.15 -0.63 8.31
C GLY A 99 -5.11 -0.72 9.43
N GLU A 100 -5.01 -1.88 10.12
CA GLU A 100 -3.97 -2.12 11.13
C GLU A 100 -2.59 -1.94 10.50
N TYR A 101 -1.79 -1.13 11.17
CA TYR A 101 -0.47 -0.73 10.72
C TYR A 101 0.56 -1.06 11.78
N SER A 102 1.61 -1.74 11.36
CA SER A 102 2.78 -2.00 12.20
C SER A 102 4.06 -1.75 11.42
N PHE A 103 5.14 -1.52 12.16
CA PHE A 103 6.46 -1.28 11.60
C PHE A 103 7.53 -1.81 12.54
N GLY A 104 8.71 -2.06 12.00
CA GLY A 104 9.78 -2.67 12.77
C GLY A 104 11.12 -2.65 12.06
N LYS A 105 12.02 -3.51 12.52
CA LYS A 105 13.32 -3.77 11.90
C LYS A 105 13.34 -5.14 11.27
N TRP A 106 14.06 -5.28 10.16
CA TRP A 106 14.31 -6.56 9.54
C TRP A 106 15.80 -6.75 9.25
N SER A 107 16.21 -8.01 9.21
CA SER A 107 17.50 -8.43 8.65
C SER A 107 17.32 -9.77 7.95
N TYR A 108 18.28 -10.15 7.11
CA TYR A 108 18.27 -11.40 6.38
C TYR A 108 19.60 -12.12 6.57
N ASP A 109 19.54 -13.37 6.96
CA ASP A 109 20.69 -14.26 7.04
C ASP A 109 20.70 -15.17 5.80
N SER A 110 21.71 -15.01 4.95
CA SER A 110 21.86 -15.83 3.74
C SER A 110 22.35 -17.25 4.00
N LEU A 111 22.89 -17.53 5.19
CA LEU A 111 23.36 -18.88 5.55
C LEU A 111 22.19 -19.78 5.91
N THR A 112 21.23 -19.24 6.64
CA THR A 112 20.02 -19.96 7.06
C THR A 112 18.81 -19.67 6.16
N GLU A 113 18.96 -18.76 5.20
CA GLU A 113 17.88 -18.23 4.36
C GLU A 113 16.70 -17.64 5.16
N SER A 114 16.98 -17.17 6.38
CA SER A 114 15.98 -16.62 7.31
C SER A 114 15.85 -15.10 7.23
N VAL A 115 14.63 -14.60 7.36
CA VAL A 115 14.33 -13.20 7.70
C VAL A 115 14.06 -13.09 9.19
N PHE A 116 14.72 -12.14 9.84
CA PHE A 116 14.44 -11.75 11.22
C PHE A 116 13.58 -10.50 11.22
N LEU A 117 12.36 -10.58 11.77
CA LEU A 117 11.46 -9.44 11.92
C LEU A 117 11.38 -9.05 13.40
N THR A 118 11.79 -7.83 13.72
CA THR A 118 11.71 -7.26 15.06
C THR A 118 10.61 -6.20 15.13
N SER A 119 9.59 -6.44 15.93
CA SER A 119 8.51 -5.48 16.23
C SER A 119 8.13 -5.57 17.71
N ASN A 120 7.83 -4.43 18.35
CA ASN A 120 7.46 -4.38 19.77
C ASN A 120 8.39 -5.15 20.72
N LYS A 121 9.71 -5.08 20.47
CA LYS A 121 10.78 -5.80 21.20
C LYS A 121 10.73 -7.33 21.08
N LYS A 122 9.86 -7.89 20.25
CA LYS A 122 9.84 -9.30 19.89
C LYS A 122 10.54 -9.47 18.55
N THR A 123 11.41 -10.47 18.44
CA THR A 123 12.05 -10.86 17.19
C THR A 123 11.57 -12.25 16.80
N GLU A 124 11.13 -12.38 15.56
CA GLU A 124 10.71 -13.65 14.96
C GLU A 124 11.66 -13.98 13.82
N GLU A 125 12.14 -15.22 13.79
CA GLU A 125 12.92 -15.77 12.68
C GLU A 125 11.98 -16.56 11.77
N ILE A 126 12.02 -16.29 10.47
CA ILE A 126 11.11 -16.86 9.49
C ILE A 126 11.92 -17.30 8.27
N GLN A 127 11.78 -18.55 7.86
CA GLN A 127 12.42 -19.06 6.64
C GLN A 127 11.83 -18.36 5.41
N ALA A 128 12.67 -17.93 4.47
CA ALA A 128 12.25 -17.14 3.33
C ALA A 128 12.77 -17.69 2.00
N ALA A 129 11.84 -18.12 1.14
CA ALA A 129 12.13 -18.59 -0.20
C ALA A 129 11.70 -17.54 -1.25
N PHE A 130 12.50 -17.39 -2.30
CA PHE A 130 12.19 -16.51 -3.43
C PHE A 130 11.85 -17.32 -4.67
N GLY A 131 10.84 -16.89 -5.40
CA GLY A 131 10.40 -17.52 -6.64
C GLY A 131 9.90 -16.52 -7.65
N VAL A 132 9.38 -17.03 -8.77
CA VAL A 132 8.68 -16.25 -9.78
C VAL A 132 7.41 -17.00 -10.17
N ASN A 133 6.30 -16.26 -10.29
CA ASN A 133 5.04 -16.83 -10.73
C ASN A 133 4.97 -16.97 -12.26
N VAL A 134 3.89 -17.57 -12.75
CA VAL A 134 3.63 -17.77 -14.19
C VAL A 134 3.63 -16.48 -15.02
N ASN A 135 3.40 -15.33 -14.38
CA ASN A 135 3.38 -14.01 -15.03
C ASN A 135 4.75 -13.31 -15.00
N GLY A 136 5.78 -13.95 -14.44
CA GLY A 136 7.12 -13.36 -14.31
C GLY A 136 7.26 -12.40 -13.11
N LEU A 137 6.26 -12.33 -12.22
CA LEU A 137 6.35 -11.53 -10.99
C LEU A 137 7.08 -12.31 -9.91
N ARG A 138 7.89 -11.60 -9.14
CA ARG A 138 8.65 -12.17 -8.03
C ARG A 138 7.68 -12.59 -6.92
N MET A 139 7.97 -13.73 -6.31
CA MET A 139 7.27 -14.26 -5.15
C MET A 139 8.25 -14.37 -3.98
N LEU A 140 7.72 -14.14 -2.79
CA LEU A 140 8.38 -14.32 -1.51
C LEU A 140 7.50 -15.23 -0.67
N THR A 141 8.00 -16.38 -0.28
CA THR A 141 7.29 -17.32 0.60
C THR A 141 7.94 -17.27 1.96
N PHE A 142 7.13 -17.03 2.99
CA PHE A 142 7.53 -17.15 4.38
C PHE A 142 7.00 -18.45 4.96
N GLU A 143 7.89 -19.28 5.48
CA GLU A 143 7.58 -20.58 6.09
C GLU A 143 7.72 -20.47 7.61
N PHE A 144 6.61 -20.70 8.32
CA PHE A 144 6.55 -20.67 9.78
C PHE A 144 6.64 -22.09 10.37
N SER A 145 6.13 -23.07 9.64
CA SER A 145 6.24 -24.51 9.93
C SER A 145 6.09 -25.31 8.63
N GLN A 146 6.12 -26.65 8.70
CA GLN A 146 5.93 -27.52 7.53
C GLN A 146 4.57 -27.30 6.84
N ASP A 147 3.56 -26.94 7.62
CA ASP A 147 2.17 -26.85 7.17
C ASP A 147 1.64 -25.40 7.14
N ASN A 148 2.43 -24.43 7.62
CA ASN A 148 2.06 -23.03 7.70
C ASN A 148 3.04 -22.15 6.92
N SER A 149 2.55 -21.58 5.82
CA SER A 149 3.31 -20.62 5.02
C SER A 149 2.42 -19.53 4.44
N ILE A 150 3.02 -18.37 4.19
CA ILE A 150 2.37 -17.29 3.43
C ILE A 150 3.16 -17.00 2.17
N SER A 151 2.44 -16.87 1.05
CA SER A 151 3.02 -16.50 -0.22
C SER A 151 2.65 -15.06 -0.57
N LEU A 152 3.68 -14.24 -0.76
CA LEU A 152 3.58 -12.84 -1.13
C LEU A 152 4.05 -12.65 -2.59
N VAL A 153 3.40 -11.76 -3.32
CA VAL A 153 3.79 -11.36 -4.69
C VAL A 153 4.30 -9.93 -4.68
N GLU A 154 5.32 -9.64 -5.49
CA GLU A 154 5.84 -8.28 -5.66
C GLU A 154 4.71 -7.34 -6.12
N ASN A 155 4.40 -6.36 -5.28
CA ASN A 155 3.41 -5.31 -5.53
C ASN A 155 4.07 -4.05 -6.08
N ALA A 156 5.24 -3.69 -5.55
CA ALA A 156 6.01 -2.54 -6.03
C ALA A 156 7.51 -2.74 -5.82
N ARG A 157 8.31 -2.38 -6.83
CA ARG A 157 9.77 -2.36 -6.70
C ARG A 157 10.23 -1.22 -5.80
N LYS A 158 11.38 -1.42 -5.14
CA LYS A 158 12.05 -0.35 -4.37
C LYS A 158 12.23 0.92 -5.20
N THR A 159 12.04 2.07 -4.57
CA THR A 159 12.47 3.36 -5.15
C THR A 159 13.95 3.59 -4.86
N GLU A 160 14.62 4.41 -5.67
CA GLU A 160 16.00 4.84 -5.40
C GLU A 160 16.07 5.61 -4.07
N LYS A 161 15.12 6.52 -3.87
CA LYS A 161 14.93 7.27 -2.63
C LYS A 161 13.91 6.58 -1.75
N PHE A 162 14.31 5.50 -1.09
CA PHE A 162 13.41 4.66 -0.29
C PHE A 162 12.67 5.43 0.82
N LYS A 163 13.21 6.53 1.35
CA LYS A 163 12.53 7.39 2.33
C LYS A 163 11.37 8.20 1.76
N GLU A 164 11.32 8.37 0.44
CA GLU A 164 10.19 8.95 -0.29
C GLU A 164 9.17 7.88 -0.71
N ASP A 165 9.37 6.61 -0.35
CA ASP A 165 8.39 5.56 -0.62
C ASP A 165 7.12 5.80 0.22
N PRO A 166 5.92 5.65 -0.37
CA PRO A 166 4.66 5.88 0.34
C PRO A 166 4.48 4.98 1.56
N PHE A 167 5.12 3.81 1.62
CA PHE A 167 4.96 2.88 2.74
C PHE A 167 6.12 2.95 3.74
N TYR A 168 7.06 3.88 3.58
CA TYR A 168 8.08 4.14 4.59
C TYR A 168 7.45 4.67 5.87
N SER A 169 7.99 4.29 7.03
CA SER A 169 7.31 4.48 8.31
C SER A 169 7.01 5.94 8.64
N GLU A 170 7.95 6.83 8.32
CA GLU A 170 7.80 8.28 8.54
C GLU A 170 6.65 8.89 7.72
N ASN A 171 6.31 8.28 6.57
CA ASN A 171 5.22 8.73 5.70
C ASN A 171 3.86 8.13 6.10
N ASN A 172 3.81 7.29 7.15
CA ASN A 172 2.60 6.58 7.60
C ASN A 172 2.26 6.85 9.08
N LYS A 173 2.86 7.85 9.72
CA LYS A 173 2.55 8.20 11.12
C LYS A 173 1.07 8.53 11.34
N TRP A 174 0.37 9.01 10.31
CA TRP A 174 -1.06 9.27 10.36
C TRP A 174 -1.90 8.02 10.68
N ARG A 175 -1.37 6.81 10.43
CA ARG A 175 -2.01 5.52 10.75
C ARG A 175 -1.89 5.13 12.22
N LEU A 176 -0.97 5.75 12.96
CA LEU A 176 -0.74 5.43 14.36
C LEU A 176 -1.83 6.10 15.21
N LYS A 177 -2.82 5.31 15.62
CA LYS A 177 -3.93 5.78 16.45
C LYS A 177 -3.40 6.38 17.76
N PRO A 178 -3.74 7.66 18.08
CA PRO A 178 -3.40 8.24 19.37
C PRO A 178 -4.10 7.53 20.52
N THR A 179 -3.48 7.54 21.70
CA THR A 179 -4.06 6.99 22.94
C THR A 179 -4.94 7.99 23.69
N GLN A 180 -4.94 9.26 23.28
CA GLN A 180 -5.69 10.36 23.88
C GLN A 180 -6.09 11.37 22.80
N HIS A 181 -7.08 12.21 23.11
CA HIS A 181 -7.55 13.29 22.24
C HIS A 181 -6.38 14.20 21.80
N GLU A 182 -6.35 14.52 20.51
CA GLU A 182 -5.35 15.40 19.90
C GLU A 182 -5.82 16.87 19.97
N ASN A 183 -4.93 17.82 20.24
CA ASN A 183 -5.26 19.23 20.05
C ASN A 183 -5.20 19.62 18.56
N GLU A 184 -5.73 20.80 18.20
CA GLU A 184 -5.78 21.28 16.81
C GLU A 184 -4.44 21.16 16.07
N ARG A 185 -3.33 21.50 16.74
CA ARG A 185 -1.99 21.38 16.15
C ARG A 185 -1.63 19.92 15.85
N GLN A 186 -1.91 19.00 16.77
CA GLN A 186 -1.65 17.57 16.58
C GLN A 186 -2.54 16.98 15.47
N VAL A 187 -3.82 17.35 15.42
CA VAL A 187 -4.75 16.98 14.35
C VAL A 187 -4.23 17.48 12.99
N ARG A 188 -3.74 18.72 12.94
CA ARG A 188 -3.13 19.31 11.74
C ARG A 188 -1.85 18.61 11.32
N ASP A 189 -0.96 18.28 12.25
CA ASP A 189 0.28 17.54 11.96
C ASP A 189 -0.04 16.13 11.41
N ARG A 190 -1.06 15.47 11.94
CA ARG A 190 -1.58 14.19 11.43
C ARG A 190 -2.13 14.32 10.00
N LEU A 191 -2.96 15.33 9.76
CA LEU A 191 -3.48 15.63 8.42
C LEU A 191 -2.34 15.89 7.42
N LYS A 192 -1.33 16.66 7.81
CA LYS A 192 -0.13 16.90 6.98
C LYS A 192 0.60 15.61 6.66
N ASN A 193 0.77 14.72 7.64
CA ASN A 193 1.37 13.41 7.38
C ASN A 193 0.53 12.55 6.41
N TYR A 194 -0.80 12.58 6.50
CA TYR A 194 -1.68 11.92 5.52
C TYR A 194 -1.58 12.52 4.12
N ILE A 195 -1.44 13.85 4.00
CA ILE A 195 -1.21 14.50 2.70
C ILE A 195 0.17 14.12 2.14
N LEU A 196 1.20 14.12 2.98
CA LEU A 196 2.56 13.70 2.62
C LEU A 196 2.57 12.25 2.09
N HIS A 197 1.85 11.35 2.73
CA HIS A 197 1.63 9.98 2.24
C HIS A 197 1.10 9.96 0.81
N ASN A 198 0.03 10.72 0.54
CA ASN A 198 -0.58 10.79 -0.78
C ASN A 198 0.35 11.44 -1.83
N ILE A 199 1.17 12.42 -1.45
CA ILE A 199 2.25 12.95 -2.30
C ILE A 199 3.24 11.85 -2.67
N CYS A 200 3.68 11.03 -1.70
CA CYS A 200 4.62 9.94 -1.92
C CYS A 200 4.04 8.86 -2.83
N ILE A 201 2.74 8.57 -2.75
CA ILE A 201 2.07 7.64 -3.68
C ILE A 201 2.22 8.12 -5.12
N LEU A 202 1.88 9.38 -5.39
CA LEU A 202 1.94 9.95 -6.74
C LEU A 202 3.37 10.05 -7.25
N LYS A 203 4.32 10.47 -6.41
CA LYS A 203 5.74 10.50 -6.75
C LYS A 203 6.28 9.12 -7.09
N ALA A 204 5.94 8.11 -6.29
CA ALA A 204 6.39 6.74 -6.53
C ALA A 204 5.75 6.13 -7.78
N ALA A 205 4.46 6.43 -8.03
CA ALA A 205 3.80 6.02 -9.27
C ALA A 205 4.42 6.68 -10.50
N ASN A 206 4.76 7.97 -10.44
CA ASN A 206 5.47 8.65 -11.51
C ASN A 206 6.88 8.08 -11.73
N ALA A 207 7.65 7.86 -10.65
CA ALA A 207 9.00 7.31 -10.71
C ALA A 207 9.05 5.88 -11.26
N ARG A 208 8.03 5.07 -10.97
CA ARG A 208 7.88 3.70 -11.46
C ARG A 208 7.17 3.61 -12.82
N GLU A 209 6.81 4.75 -13.41
CA GLU A 209 6.00 4.84 -14.64
C GLU A 209 4.73 3.98 -14.59
N GLN A 210 4.08 3.92 -13.43
CA GLN A 210 2.91 3.06 -13.25
C GLN A 210 1.76 3.51 -14.16
N ALA A 211 1.10 2.52 -14.76
CA ALA A 211 -0.06 2.74 -15.62
C ALA A 211 -1.30 3.15 -14.82
N TYR A 212 -1.32 2.87 -13.51
CA TYR A 212 -2.38 3.28 -12.61
C TYR A 212 -1.84 3.54 -11.21
N VAL A 213 -2.57 4.34 -10.45
CA VAL A 213 -2.34 4.58 -9.03
C VAL A 213 -3.43 3.85 -8.26
N SER A 214 -3.07 2.94 -7.35
CA SER A 214 -4.00 2.31 -6.42
C SER A 214 -4.04 3.09 -5.10
N LYS A 215 -5.25 3.25 -4.54
CA LYS A 215 -5.48 3.87 -3.23
C LYS A 215 -6.00 2.91 -2.16
N GLU A 216 -6.01 1.62 -2.45
CA GLU A 216 -6.51 0.58 -1.56
C GLU A 216 -5.96 0.70 -0.13
N PHE A 217 -4.64 0.77 0.02
CA PHE A 217 -3.99 0.99 1.32
C PHE A 217 -3.78 2.48 1.62
N SER A 218 -4.65 3.37 1.16
CA SER A 218 -4.48 4.83 1.26
C SER A 218 -5.82 5.61 1.19
N GLN A 219 -6.92 4.91 1.43
CA GLN A 219 -8.24 5.51 1.47
C GLN A 219 -8.33 6.56 2.59
N GLY A 220 -9.18 7.56 2.40
CA GLY A 220 -9.39 8.65 3.35
C GLY A 220 -10.11 9.80 2.69
N ILE A 221 -9.80 11.03 3.09
CA ILE A 221 -10.60 12.20 2.72
C ILE A 221 -10.22 12.84 1.38
N ILE A 222 -9.06 12.50 0.80
CA ILE A 222 -8.60 13.10 -0.46
C ILE A 222 -9.21 12.39 -1.67
N LYS A 223 -9.87 13.17 -2.53
CA LYS A 223 -10.38 12.73 -3.82
C LYS A 223 -9.53 13.34 -4.95
N PHE A 224 -9.00 12.48 -5.83
CA PHE A 224 -8.23 12.92 -6.99
C PHE A 224 -9.14 13.06 -8.21
N TYR A 225 -8.89 14.09 -8.99
CA TYR A 225 -9.47 14.35 -10.30
C TYR A 225 -8.33 14.48 -11.30
N ASN A 226 -8.62 14.38 -12.60
CA ASN A 226 -7.59 14.66 -13.61
C ASN A 226 -7.22 16.15 -13.52
N VAL A 227 -6.08 16.47 -12.89
CA VAL A 227 -5.61 17.83 -12.63
C VAL A 227 -6.51 18.55 -11.60
N GLY A 228 -6.74 17.93 -10.45
CA GLY A 228 -7.53 18.53 -9.38
C GLY A 228 -7.61 17.70 -8.11
N ILE A 229 -7.65 18.38 -6.96
CA ILE A 229 -7.82 17.77 -5.65
C ILE A 229 -9.16 18.23 -5.07
N GLY A 230 -9.97 17.29 -4.61
CA GLY A 230 -11.16 17.57 -3.83
C GLY A 230 -11.22 16.72 -2.57
N VAL A 231 -12.37 16.78 -1.93
CA VAL A 231 -12.65 16.08 -0.68
C VAL A 231 -13.76 15.04 -0.88
N VAL A 232 -13.66 13.92 -0.18
CA VAL A 232 -14.72 12.90 -0.12
C VAL A 232 -15.93 13.45 0.64
N GLU A 233 -17.15 13.09 0.26
CA GLU A 233 -18.35 13.51 1.00
C GLU A 233 -18.32 12.96 2.45
N ARG A 234 -18.79 13.74 3.43
CA ARG A 234 -18.74 13.36 4.86
C ARG A 234 -19.30 11.96 5.16
N LYS A 235 -20.39 11.57 4.49
CA LYS A 235 -21.03 10.24 4.63
C LYS A 235 -20.27 9.09 3.96
N GLN A 236 -19.29 9.41 3.10
CA GLN A 236 -18.48 8.45 2.34
C GLN A 236 -17.05 8.34 2.90
N ILE A 237 -16.75 9.01 4.01
CA ILE A 237 -15.44 8.92 4.66
C ILE A 237 -15.22 7.46 5.08
N PRO A 238 -14.12 6.81 4.65
CA PRO A 238 -13.81 5.44 5.03
C PRO A 238 -13.63 5.31 6.55
N GLN A 239 -14.18 4.23 7.12
CA GLN A 239 -14.04 3.95 8.56
C GLN A 239 -12.56 3.78 8.97
N SER A 240 -11.75 3.17 8.12
CA SER A 240 -10.30 3.02 8.32
C SER A 240 -9.56 4.35 8.48
N TRP A 241 -10.05 5.44 7.89
CA TRP A 241 -9.49 6.78 8.12
C TRP A 241 -9.90 7.32 9.48
N ILE A 242 -11.16 7.16 9.88
CA ILE A 242 -11.66 7.59 11.20
C ILE A 242 -10.93 6.83 12.31
N ASP A 243 -10.71 5.52 12.14
CA ASP A 243 -10.04 4.67 13.12
C ASP A 243 -8.56 5.02 13.32
N SER A 244 -7.97 5.83 12.43
CA SER A 244 -6.60 6.34 12.55
C SER A 244 -6.46 7.53 13.51
N PHE A 245 -7.59 8.10 13.96
CA PHE A 245 -7.67 9.17 14.96
C PHE A 245 -8.11 8.62 16.32
N TYR A 246 -7.92 9.41 17.38
CA TYR A 246 -8.39 9.02 18.72
C TYR A 246 -9.92 8.87 18.75
N SER A 247 -10.62 9.84 18.18
CA SER A 247 -12.08 9.93 18.16
C SER A 247 -12.59 10.26 16.76
N ARG A 248 -13.91 10.14 16.55
CA ARG A 248 -14.54 10.58 15.30
C ARG A 248 -14.50 12.11 15.20
N GLU A 249 -14.55 12.80 16.32
CA GLU A 249 -14.51 14.25 16.43
C GLU A 249 -13.16 14.79 15.92
N ASP A 250 -12.03 14.25 16.40
CA ASP A 250 -10.67 14.58 15.94
C ASP A 250 -10.54 14.33 14.42
N ALA A 251 -11.10 13.21 13.94
CA ALA A 251 -11.13 12.91 12.51
C ALA A 251 -11.92 14.01 11.76
N MET A 252 -13.14 14.33 12.19
CA MET A 252 -13.95 15.36 11.53
C MET A 252 -13.35 16.77 11.63
N GLU A 253 -12.54 17.05 12.65
CA GLU A 253 -11.74 18.28 12.74
C GLU A 253 -10.68 18.32 11.63
N ALA A 254 -9.90 17.24 11.45
CA ALA A 254 -8.95 17.13 10.33
C ALA A 254 -9.66 17.27 8.96
N TYR A 255 -10.84 16.67 8.82
CA TYR A 255 -11.67 16.84 7.63
C TYR A 255 -12.01 18.31 7.38
N GLY A 256 -12.48 19.01 8.42
CA GLY A 256 -12.84 20.43 8.35
C GLY A 256 -11.66 21.30 7.95
N ILE A 257 -10.50 21.11 8.57
CA ILE A 257 -9.26 21.83 8.23
C ILE A 257 -8.91 21.65 6.75
N PHE A 258 -9.01 20.42 6.22
CA PHE A 258 -8.71 20.14 4.82
C PHE A 258 -9.75 20.76 3.88
N GLU A 259 -11.04 20.64 4.19
CA GLU A 259 -12.14 21.22 3.42
C GLU A 259 -12.03 22.75 3.36
N ASP A 260 -11.75 23.40 4.49
CA ASP A 260 -11.58 24.85 4.58
C ASP A 260 -10.37 25.31 3.77
N TYR A 261 -9.25 24.58 3.82
CA TYR A 261 -8.09 24.89 2.99
C TYR A 261 -8.42 24.79 1.50
N LEU A 262 -9.16 23.77 1.06
CA LEU A 262 -9.55 23.65 -0.35
C LEU A 262 -10.47 24.79 -0.81
N ARG A 263 -11.27 25.37 0.10
CA ARG A 263 -12.20 26.48 -0.21
C ARG A 263 -11.53 27.84 -0.20
N TYR A 264 -10.65 28.08 0.78
CA TYR A 264 -10.14 29.42 1.09
C TYR A 264 -8.62 29.57 0.95
N GLY A 265 -7.90 28.45 0.87
CA GLY A 265 -6.44 28.43 0.76
C GLY A 265 -5.95 28.61 -0.68
N ASP A 266 -4.80 29.26 -0.81
CA ASP A 266 -4.12 29.43 -2.08
C ASP A 266 -3.32 28.16 -2.44
N HIS A 267 -3.49 27.71 -3.68
CA HIS A 267 -2.65 26.67 -4.28
C HIS A 267 -2.50 26.95 -5.78
N LYS A 268 -1.37 26.57 -6.36
CA LYS A 268 -1.13 26.82 -7.79
C LYS A 268 -1.83 25.76 -8.61
N LYS A 269 -2.39 26.18 -9.76
CA LYS A 269 -2.80 25.23 -10.79
C LYS A 269 -1.55 24.74 -11.51
N HIS A 270 -1.41 23.42 -11.59
CA HIS A 270 -0.36 22.76 -12.37
C HIS A 270 -1.06 22.08 -13.54
N ALA A 271 -0.60 22.28 -14.77
CA ALA A 271 -1.24 21.69 -15.96
C ALA A 271 -0.16 21.31 -16.97
N THR A 272 0.74 20.40 -16.57
CA THR A 272 1.81 19.90 -17.43
C THR A 272 1.33 18.82 -18.40
N GLY A 273 0.08 18.36 -18.27
CA GLY A 273 -0.50 17.26 -19.04
C GLY A 273 -0.18 15.88 -18.45
N ASN A 274 0.51 15.84 -17.31
CA ASN A 274 0.74 14.63 -16.53
C ASN A 274 0.04 14.78 -15.17
N TRP A 275 -1.19 14.28 -15.10
CA TRP A 275 -2.05 14.44 -13.91
C TRP A 275 -1.40 13.94 -12.62
N VAL A 276 -0.59 12.87 -12.67
CA VAL A 276 0.12 12.34 -11.49
C VAL A 276 1.10 13.38 -10.93
N ARG A 277 1.82 14.08 -11.82
CA ARG A 277 2.76 15.14 -11.44
C ARG A 277 2.02 16.38 -10.98
N ASP A 278 0.99 16.77 -11.72
CA ASP A 278 0.19 17.96 -11.45
C ASP A 278 -0.50 17.84 -10.08
N ASP A 279 -1.20 16.74 -9.81
CA ASP A 279 -1.85 16.47 -8.53
C ASP A 279 -0.85 16.36 -7.37
N SER A 280 0.33 15.77 -7.61
CA SER A 280 1.40 15.72 -6.60
C SER A 280 1.88 17.11 -6.22
N ASN A 281 1.95 18.04 -7.18
CA ASN A 281 2.35 19.41 -6.91
C ASN A 281 1.25 20.18 -6.18
N ILE A 282 -0.02 20.00 -6.57
CA ILE A 282 -1.17 20.61 -5.86
C ILE A 282 -1.18 20.16 -4.39
N LEU A 283 -1.03 18.86 -4.12
CA LEU A 283 -0.94 18.36 -2.74
C LEU A 283 0.27 18.91 -1.99
N THR A 284 1.40 19.13 -2.67
CA THR A 284 2.59 19.73 -2.06
C THR A 284 2.33 21.18 -1.65
N ASP A 285 1.65 21.95 -2.49
CA ASP A 285 1.26 23.33 -2.17
C ASP A 285 0.31 23.34 -0.96
N ILE A 286 -0.70 22.47 -0.93
CA ILE A 286 -1.63 22.33 0.20
C ILE A 286 -0.87 21.95 1.48
N HIS A 287 -0.03 20.93 1.43
CA HIS A 287 0.77 20.48 2.57
C HIS A 287 1.59 21.61 3.20
N ASN A 288 2.20 22.46 2.36
CA ASN A 288 3.04 23.56 2.80
C ASN A 288 2.23 24.77 3.31
N GLY A 289 1.01 24.96 2.79
CA GLY A 289 0.12 26.02 3.23
C GLY A 289 -0.63 25.72 4.52
N LEU A 290 -0.77 24.45 4.91
CA LEU A 290 -1.26 24.05 6.23
C LEU A 290 -0.24 24.43 7.31
N LYS A 291 -0.39 25.65 7.85
CA LYS A 291 0.33 26.19 9.00
C LYS A 291 -0.42 25.91 10.29
#